data_AF-A0AA35YY64-F1
#
_entry.id   AF-A0AA35YY64-F1
#
_cell.length_a   1.000
_cell.length_b   1.000
_cell.length_c   1.000
_cell.angle_alpha   90.00
_cell.angle_beta   90.00
_cell.angle_gamma   90.00
#
_symmetry.space_group_name_H-M   'P 1'
#
loop_
_entity.id
_entity.type
_entity.pdbx_description
1 polymer ?
#
loop_
_entity_poly.entity_id
_entity_poly.type
_entity_poly.pdbx_seq_one_letter_code
_entity_poly.pdbx_strand_id
1 'polypeptide(L)'
;MNSLHIEYDPRVINFRQLLEVFWSSHDSRQVFSQGPDVGNQYRVKIGCSEQREREQAKSRGRIVTTQIQQLENFYPAEPEHQKFELKRNLFLVQVIGNLVEEELEKSRLAAKLNGYASELCPSRIQTRIDGKLNEIIRKWCPILRQV
;
A
#
# COMPACT_ATOMS: atom_id res chain seq x y z
N MET A 1 -4.18 -12.42 11.49
CA MET A 1 -4.83 -11.10 11.41
C MET A 1 -4.03 -10.32 10.39
N ASN A 2 -4.66 -9.88 9.30
CA ASN A 2 -3.94 -9.21 8.22
C ASN A 2 -3.95 -7.71 8.52
N SER A 3 -2.75 -7.12 8.59
CA SER A 3 -2.57 -5.74 9.00
C SER A 3 -1.57 -5.06 8.07
N LEU A 4 -1.78 -3.76 7.82
CA LEU A 4 -0.85 -2.92 7.08
C LEU A 4 -0.27 -1.87 8.02
N HIS A 5 1.05 -1.76 8.07
CA HIS A 5 1.76 -0.67 8.74
C HIS A 5 2.13 0.40 7.72
N ILE A 6 1.79 1.66 8.01
CA ILE A 6 2.01 2.79 7.10
C ILE A 6 2.88 3.82 7.80
N GLU A 7 4.09 4.00 7.27
CA GLU A 7 4.94 5.14 7.60
C GLU A 7 4.62 6.31 6.66
N TYR A 8 4.38 7.49 7.23
CA TYR A 8 3.99 8.67 6.46
C TYR A 8 4.61 9.95 7.02
N ASP A 9 4.79 10.96 6.17
CA ASP A 9 5.24 12.29 6.59
C ASP A 9 4.01 13.20 6.83
N PRO A 10 3.74 13.62 8.08
CA PRO A 10 2.58 14.44 8.42
C PRO A 10 2.59 15.83 7.75
N ARG A 11 3.74 16.28 7.23
CA ARG A 11 3.86 17.53 6.47
C ARG A 11 3.33 17.41 5.04
N VAL A 12 3.22 16.18 4.52
CA VAL A 12 2.77 15.88 3.16
C VAL A 12 1.33 15.35 3.16
N ILE A 13 1.00 14.45 4.08
CA ILE A 13 -0.34 13.88 4.25
C ILE A 13 -0.64 13.75 5.74
N ASN A 14 -1.80 14.22 6.19
CA ASN A 14 -2.16 14.11 7.59
C ASN A 14 -2.95 12.81 7.87
N PHE A 15 -3.02 12.43 9.14
CA PHE A 15 -3.69 11.22 9.58
C PHE A 15 -5.17 11.15 9.15
N ARG A 16 -5.89 12.28 9.18
CA ARG A 16 -7.28 12.35 8.72
C ARG A 16 -7.43 11.96 7.25
N GLN A 17 -6.51 12.39 6.39
CA GLN A 17 -6.52 11.99 4.97
C GLN A 17 -6.23 10.49 4.79
N LEU A 18 -5.34 9.90 5.60
CA LEU A 18 -5.13 8.45 5.61
C LEU A 18 -6.39 7.70 6.06
N LEU A 19 -7.08 8.21 7.08
CA LEU A 19 -8.38 7.66 7.49
C LEU A 19 -9.42 7.75 6.38
N GLU A 20 -9.47 8.85 5.62
CA GLU A 20 -10.38 8.98 4.48
C GLU A 20 -10.12 7.92 3.41
N VAL A 21 -8.84 7.69 3.06
CA VAL A 21 -8.45 6.61 2.15
C VAL A 21 -8.86 5.25 2.71
N PHE A 22 -8.56 4.99 3.97
CA PHE A 22 -8.93 3.76 4.65
C PHE A 22 -10.44 3.50 4.61
N TRP A 23 -11.27 4.49 4.95
CA TRP A 23 -12.73 4.35 4.89
C TRP A 23 -13.29 4.22 3.48
N SER A 24 -12.56 4.72 2.46
CA SER A 24 -12.95 4.54 1.06
C SER A 24 -12.60 3.17 0.49
N SER A 25 -11.66 2.45 1.12
CA SER A 25 -11.17 1.16 0.61
C SER A 25 -11.92 -0.07 1.13
N HIS A 26 -12.84 0.08 2.08
CA HIS A 26 -13.67 -1.02 2.61
C HIS A 26 -15.04 -0.52 3.06
N ASP A 27 -16.04 -1.41 3.03
CA ASP A 27 -17.35 -1.12 3.60
C ASP A 27 -17.32 -1.32 5.13
N SER A 28 -17.29 -0.22 5.87
CA SER A 28 -17.24 -0.23 7.35
C SER A 28 -18.49 -0.82 8.02
N ARG A 29 -19.52 -1.18 7.25
CA ARG A 29 -20.75 -1.84 7.74
C ARG A 29 -20.63 -3.36 7.73
N GLN A 30 -19.62 -3.90 7.06
CA GLN A 30 -19.38 -5.34 6.96
C GLN A 30 -18.65 -5.81 8.22
N VAL A 31 -19.34 -6.65 8.99
CA VAL A 31 -18.85 -7.17 10.27
C VAL A 31 -18.30 -8.56 10.01
N PHE A 32 -17.00 -8.76 10.25
CA PHE A 32 -16.26 -10.00 9.93
C PHE A 32 -16.15 -10.33 8.46
N SER A 33 -16.33 -9.34 7.58
CA SER A 33 -16.18 -9.55 6.15
C SER A 33 -15.66 -8.33 5.41
N GLN A 34 -15.02 -8.59 4.28
CA GLN A 34 -14.68 -7.59 3.27
C GLN A 34 -15.07 -8.17 1.91
N GLY A 35 -16.25 -7.81 1.41
CA GLY A 35 -16.83 -8.43 0.21
C GLY A 35 -17.22 -9.90 0.45
N PRO A 36 -16.79 -10.86 -0.40
CA PRO A 36 -17.11 -12.28 -0.25
C PRO A 36 -16.33 -12.96 0.89
N ASP A 37 -15.30 -12.32 1.40
CA ASP A 37 -14.39 -12.87 2.39
C ASP A 37 -14.98 -12.76 3.81
N VAL A 38 -15.13 -13.88 4.52
CA VAL A 38 -15.71 -13.95 5.87
C VAL A 38 -14.72 -14.62 6.84
N GLY A 39 -14.48 -14.01 8.01
CA GLY A 39 -13.60 -14.58 9.03
C GLY A 39 -12.99 -13.58 10.02
N ASN A 40 -12.51 -14.08 11.17
CA ASN A 40 -11.89 -13.25 12.21
C ASN A 40 -10.64 -12.48 11.72
N GLN A 41 -9.93 -12.98 10.70
CA GLN A 41 -8.79 -12.28 10.09
C GLN A 41 -9.18 -10.98 9.37
N TYR A 42 -10.46 -10.79 9.01
CA TYR A 42 -10.98 -9.59 8.33
C TYR A 42 -11.59 -8.56 9.28
N ARG A 43 -11.36 -8.71 10.59
CA ARG A 43 -11.69 -7.64 11.54
C ARG A 43 -10.82 -6.42 11.24
N VAL A 44 -11.48 -5.33 10.88
CA VAL A 44 -10.82 -4.06 10.63
C VAL A 44 -10.43 -3.42 11.97
N LYS A 45 -9.16 -3.04 12.14
CA LYS A 45 -8.65 -2.32 13.31
C LYS A 45 -7.78 -1.14 12.89
N ILE A 46 -7.78 -0.07 13.67
CA ILE A 46 -6.83 1.03 13.53
C ILE A 46 -5.97 1.07 14.79
N GLY A 47 -4.68 0.79 14.64
CA GLY A 47 -3.67 0.97 15.67
C GLY A 47 -3.09 2.37 15.57
N CYS A 48 -3.28 3.22 16.58
CA CYS A 48 -2.69 4.55 16.66
C CYS A 48 -1.58 4.59 17.71
N SER A 49 -0.42 5.15 17.36
CA SER A 49 0.68 5.40 18.30
C SER A 49 0.40 6.62 19.18
N GLU A 50 -0.27 7.64 18.63
CA GLU A 50 -0.55 8.90 19.36
C GLU A 50 -2.01 9.06 19.81
N GLN A 51 -2.22 9.78 20.91
CA GLN A 51 -3.56 10.08 21.45
C GLN A 51 -4.40 10.94 20.49
N ARG A 52 -3.77 11.90 19.79
CA ARG A 52 -4.43 12.81 18.85
C ARG A 52 -5.03 12.07 17.64
N GLU A 53 -4.35 11.03 17.17
CA GLU A 53 -4.83 10.17 16.08
C GLU A 53 -6.08 9.38 16.49
N ARG A 54 -6.14 8.91 17.75
CA ARG A 54 -7.31 8.20 18.28
C ARG A 54 -8.56 9.08 18.31
N GLU A 55 -8.42 10.33 18.72
CA GLU A 55 -9.53 11.29 18.73
C GLU A 55 -10.05 11.56 17.32
N GLN A 56 -9.14 11.69 16.34
CA GLN A 56 -9.51 11.86 14.94
C GLN A 56 -10.24 10.64 14.38
N ALA A 57 -9.77 9.42 14.70
CA ALA A 57 -10.42 8.18 14.26
C ALA A 57 -11.82 8.00 14.86
N LYS A 58 -12.04 8.40 16.12
CA LYS A 58 -13.35 8.33 16.80
C LYS A 58 -14.37 9.35 16.31
N SER A 59 -13.93 10.44 15.69
CA SER A 59 -14.79 11.60 15.36
C SER A 59 -15.83 11.37 14.25
N ARG A 60 -15.80 10.25 13.52
CA ARG A 60 -16.85 9.89 12.54
C ARG A 60 -17.95 9.07 13.21
N GLY A 61 -19.06 9.73 13.54
CA GLY A 61 -20.26 9.14 14.16
C GLY A 61 -21.10 8.22 13.27
N ARG A 62 -20.49 7.30 12.51
CA ARG A 62 -21.22 6.19 11.86
C ARG A 62 -21.00 4.92 12.66
N ILE A 63 -21.93 3.97 12.53
CA ILE A 63 -21.80 2.62 13.08
C ILE A 63 -20.51 2.03 12.50
N VAL A 64 -19.45 2.11 13.29
CA VAL A 64 -18.10 1.68 12.95
C VAL A 64 -17.83 0.48 13.84
N THR A 65 -17.81 -0.71 13.26
CA THR A 65 -17.37 -1.93 13.96
C THR A 65 -15.85 -2.02 14.05
N THR A 66 -15.14 -1.11 13.39
CA THR A 66 -13.68 -0.97 13.44
C THR A 66 -13.22 -0.61 14.84
N GLN A 67 -12.39 -1.46 15.43
CA GLN A 67 -11.82 -1.20 16.75
C GLN A 67 -10.63 -0.24 16.61
N ILE A 68 -10.68 0.87 17.33
CA ILE A 68 -9.56 1.82 17.45
C ILE A 68 -8.83 1.48 18.75
N GLN A 69 -7.60 1.00 18.67
CA GLN A 69 -6.81 0.55 19.82
C GLN A 69 -5.39 1.14 19.77
N GLN A 70 -4.72 1.12 20.91
CA GLN A 70 -3.28 1.34 20.94
C GLN A 70 -2.60 0.22 20.15
N LEU A 71 -1.66 0.56 19.28
CA LEU A 71 -0.79 -0.45 18.69
C LEU A 71 0.15 -0.94 19.81
N GLU A 72 -0.07 -2.15 20.30
CA GLU A 72 0.83 -2.78 21.28
C GLU A 72 1.97 -3.48 20.54
N ASN A 73 1.66 -4.48 19.71
CA ASN A 73 2.63 -5.24 18.94
C ASN A 73 2.22 -5.29 17.45
N PHE A 74 3.17 -5.11 16.54
CA PHE A 74 3.02 -5.37 15.11
C PHE A 74 3.98 -6.49 14.71
N TYR A 75 3.46 -7.52 14.04
CA TYR A 75 4.24 -8.62 13.51
C TYR A 75 4.23 -8.54 11.98
N PRO A 76 5.38 -8.31 11.33
CA PRO A 76 5.44 -8.24 9.88
C PRO A 76 5.04 -9.58 9.26
N ALA A 77 4.33 -9.53 8.14
CA ALA A 77 3.99 -10.71 7.35
C ALA A 77 5.24 -11.25 6.63
N GLU A 78 5.16 -12.49 6.18
CA GLU A 78 6.21 -13.18 5.43
C GLU A 78 6.65 -12.37 4.20
N PRO A 79 7.93 -12.47 3.79
CA PRO A 79 8.47 -11.65 2.69
C PRO A 79 7.67 -11.75 1.39
N GLU A 80 7.10 -12.91 1.07
CA GLU A 80 6.27 -13.12 -0.13
C GLU A 80 5.02 -12.22 -0.19
N HIS A 81 4.53 -11.75 0.96
CA HIS A 81 3.39 -10.83 1.03
C HIS A 81 3.81 -9.36 0.83
N GLN A 82 5.10 -9.05 0.96
CA GLN A 82 5.61 -7.70 0.80
C GLN A 82 5.71 -7.32 -0.69
N LYS A 83 5.18 -6.15 -1.05
CA LYS A 83 5.21 -5.62 -2.44
C LYS A 83 4.72 -6.65 -3.48
N PHE A 84 3.65 -7.38 -3.13
CA PHE A 84 3.14 -8.54 -3.85
C PHE A 84 2.95 -8.32 -5.37
N GLU A 85 2.28 -7.24 -5.78
CA GLU A 85 2.02 -6.97 -7.21
C GLU A 85 3.30 -6.58 -7.96
N LEU A 86 4.20 -5.85 -7.30
CA LEU A 86 5.51 -5.53 -7.89
C LEU A 86 6.32 -6.80 -8.14
N LYS A 87 6.39 -7.73 -7.17
CA LYS A 87 7.16 -8.98 -7.30
C LYS A 87 6.69 -9.87 -8.44
N ARG A 88 5.40 -9.79 -8.79
CA ARG A 88 4.82 -10.54 -9.92
C ARG A 88 5.14 -9.90 -11.28
N ASN A 89 5.62 -8.66 -11.30
CA ASN A 89 6.02 -7.97 -12.51
C ASN A 89 7.56 -8.00 -12.67
N LEU A 90 8.06 -9.04 -13.34
CA LEU A 90 9.49 -9.26 -13.56
C LEU A 90 10.20 -8.05 -14.20
N PHE A 91 9.54 -7.38 -15.15
CA PHE A 91 10.10 -6.22 -15.81
C PHE A 91 10.33 -5.05 -14.83
N LEU A 92 9.35 -4.76 -13.97
CA LEU A 92 9.49 -3.70 -12.97
C LEU A 92 10.56 -4.04 -11.92
N VAL A 93 10.66 -5.30 -11.51
CA VAL A 93 11.71 -5.77 -10.57
C VAL A 93 13.11 -5.57 -11.18
N GLN A 94 13.28 -5.87 -12.47
CA GLN A 94 14.53 -5.63 -13.18
C GLN A 94 14.84 -4.13 -13.29
N VAL A 95 13.84 -3.29 -13.59
CA VAL A 95 14.00 -1.84 -13.74
C VAL A 95 14.48 -1.18 -12.44
N ILE A 96 14.07 -1.69 -11.28
CA ILE A 96 14.54 -1.19 -9.98
C ILE A 96 15.85 -1.83 -9.50
N GLY A 97 16.48 -2.67 -10.33
CA GLY A 97 17.80 -3.24 -10.04
C GLY A 97 17.79 -4.51 -9.20
N ASN A 98 16.68 -5.26 -9.16
CA ASN A 98 16.57 -6.50 -8.37
C ASN A 98 16.99 -6.30 -6.91
N LEU A 99 16.40 -5.30 -6.26
CA LEU A 99 16.68 -4.98 -4.85
C LEU A 99 16.58 -6.24 -3.98
N VAL A 100 17.48 -6.36 -3.00
CA VAL A 100 17.38 -7.41 -1.99
C VAL A 100 16.13 -7.17 -1.13
N GLU A 101 15.63 -8.25 -0.52
CA GLU A 101 14.32 -8.25 0.15
C GLU A 101 14.16 -7.12 1.19
N GLU A 102 15.18 -6.90 2.02
CA GLU A 102 15.16 -5.84 3.04
C GLU A 102 15.05 -4.43 2.43
N GLU A 103 15.74 -4.18 1.31
CA GLU A 103 15.69 -2.90 0.61
C GLU A 103 14.36 -2.71 -0.12
N LEU A 104 13.84 -3.78 -0.73
CA LEU A 104 12.56 -3.78 -1.42
C LEU A 104 11.41 -3.44 -0.46
N GLU A 105 11.43 -4.01 0.74
CA GLU A 105 10.40 -3.79 1.76
C GLU A 105 10.34 -2.33 2.20
N LYS A 106 11.50 -1.71 2.49
CA LYS A 106 11.62 -0.33 2.97
C LYS A 106 11.55 0.72 1.84
N SER A 107 11.62 0.30 0.58
CA SER A 107 11.69 1.22 -0.55
C SER A 107 10.36 1.92 -0.85
N ARG A 108 10.36 3.25 -0.73
CA ARG A 108 9.26 4.10 -1.18
C ARG A 108 9.00 3.99 -2.69
N LEU A 109 10.06 3.76 -3.48
CA LEU A 109 9.90 3.51 -4.92
C LEU A 109 9.16 2.19 -5.16
N ALA A 110 9.54 1.14 -4.44
CA ALA A 110 8.88 -0.16 -4.53
C ALA A 110 7.40 -0.06 -4.11
N ALA A 111 7.08 0.69 -3.06
CA ALA A 111 5.68 0.94 -2.67
C ALA A 111 4.87 1.62 -3.79
N LYS A 112 5.45 2.62 -4.48
CA LYS A 112 4.80 3.28 -5.61
C LYS A 112 4.63 2.36 -6.81
N LEU A 113 5.66 1.59 -7.15
CA LEU A 113 5.61 0.67 -8.28
C LEU A 113 4.67 -0.51 -8.02
N ASN A 114 4.53 -0.94 -6.76
CA ASN A 114 3.52 -1.91 -6.38
C ASN A 114 2.10 -1.38 -6.62
N GLY A 115 1.82 -0.13 -6.23
CA GLY A 115 0.53 0.51 -6.53
C GLY A 115 0.30 0.76 -8.03
N TYR A 116 1.37 0.96 -8.80
CA TYR A 116 1.29 1.07 -10.26
C TYR A 116 0.98 -0.29 -10.91
N ALA A 117 1.66 -1.34 -10.45
CA ALA A 117 1.44 -2.72 -10.91
C ALA A 117 0.03 -3.23 -10.55
N SER A 118 -0.55 -2.74 -9.45
CA SER A 118 -1.92 -3.06 -9.07
C SER A 118 -2.98 -2.21 -9.79
N GLU A 119 -2.60 -1.28 -10.67
CA GLU A 119 -3.49 -0.34 -11.36
C GLU A 119 -4.32 0.57 -10.42
N LEU A 120 -3.88 0.73 -9.17
CA LEU A 120 -4.56 1.56 -8.16
C LEU A 120 -3.94 2.96 -8.02
N CYS A 121 -2.97 3.31 -8.86
CA CYS A 121 -2.41 4.66 -8.89
C CYS A 121 -3.36 5.65 -9.58
N PRO A 122 -3.39 6.93 -9.15
CA PRO A 122 -4.07 7.98 -9.90
C PRO A 122 -3.54 8.07 -11.34
N SER A 123 -4.41 8.34 -12.31
CA SER A 123 -4.05 8.33 -13.75
C SER A 123 -2.83 9.20 -14.07
N ARG A 124 -2.70 10.36 -13.43
CA ARG A 124 -1.53 11.24 -13.60
C ARG A 124 -0.20 10.58 -13.20
N ILE A 125 -0.22 9.75 -12.15
CA ILE A 125 0.94 8.99 -11.70
C ILE A 125 1.21 7.83 -12.67
N GLN A 126 0.15 7.12 -13.11
CA GLN A 126 0.24 6.05 -14.11
C GLN A 126 0.98 6.55 -15.35
N THR A 127 0.47 7.61 -15.99
CA THR A 127 1.05 8.20 -17.21
C THR A 127 2.50 8.65 -17.02
N ARG A 128 2.84 9.16 -15.83
CA ARG A 128 4.21 9.58 -15.53
C ARG A 128 5.17 8.39 -15.44
N ILE A 129 4.72 7.28 -14.86
CA ILE A 129 5.51 6.05 -14.78
C ILE A 129 5.63 5.43 -16.18
N ASP A 130 4.53 5.36 -16.94
CA ASP A 130 4.52 4.88 -18.33
C ASP A 130 5.55 5.62 -19.20
N GLY A 131 5.59 6.96 -19.09
CA GLY A 131 6.56 7.78 -19.81
C GLY A 131 8.01 7.38 -19.51
N LYS A 132 8.33 7.17 -18.22
CA LYS A 132 9.67 6.74 -17.79
C LYS A 132 10.01 5.33 -18.27
N LEU A 133 9.07 4.40 -18.18
CA LEU A 133 9.29 3.02 -18.64
C LEU A 133 9.50 2.99 -20.16
N ASN A 134 8.72 3.77 -20.92
CA ASN A 134 8.88 3.90 -22.35
C ASN A 134 10.24 4.47 -22.75
N GLU A 135 10.76 5.45 -22.00
CA GLU A 135 12.14 5.95 -22.20
C GLU A 135 13.19 4.86 -21.96
N ILE A 136 13.04 4.04 -20.92
CA ILE A 136 13.95 2.93 -20.62
C ILE A 136 13.90 1.89 -21.74
N ILE A 137 12.70 1.46 -22.12
CA ILE A 137 12.48 0.50 -23.20
C ILE A 137 13.10 1.00 -24.50
N ARG A 138 12.90 2.27 -24.85
CA ARG A 138 13.51 2.87 -26.05
C ARG A 138 15.03 2.89 -26.02
N LYS A 139 15.66 2.99 -24.84
CA LYS A 139 17.13 2.92 -24.71
C LYS A 139 17.65 1.49 -24.82
N TRP A 140 16.89 0.51 -24.35
CA TRP A 140 17.29 -0.90 -24.32
C TRP A 140 16.97 -1.63 -25.65
N CYS A 141 15.91 -1.21 -26.36
CA CYS A 141 15.46 -1.83 -27.61
C CYS A 141 16.51 -1.81 -28.74
N PRO A 142 17.30 -0.75 -28.97
CA PRO A 142 18.37 -0.75 -29.97
C PRO A 142 19.49 -1.75 -29.65
N ILE A 143 19.81 -1.96 -28.37
CA ILE A 143 20.85 -2.89 -27.93
C ILE A 143 20.47 -4.33 -28.31
N LEU A 144 19.19 -4.69 -28.16
CA LEU A 144 18.68 -6.01 -28.55
C LEU A 144 18.50 -6.19 -30.07
N ARG A 145 18.46 -5.10 -30.86
CA ARG A 145 18.43 -5.18 -32.34
C ARG A 145 19.82 -5.39 -32.95
N GLN A 146 20.88 -5.29 -32.15
CA GLN A 146 22.27 -5.47 -32.58
C GLN A 146 22.82 -6.87 -32.23
N VAL A 147 21.99 -7.75 -31.68
CA VAL A 147 22.26 -9.17 -31.41
C VAL A 147 21.45 -10.00 -32.40
#